data_AF-A0A6P0Q6A5-F1
#
_entry.id   AF-A0A6P0Q6A5-F1
#
_cell.length_a   1.000
_cell.length_b   1.000
_cell.length_c   1.000
_cell.angle_alpha   90.00
_cell.angle_beta   90.00
_cell.angle_gamma   90.00
#
_symmetry.space_group_name_H-M   'P 1'
#
loop_
_entity.id
_entity.type
_entity.pdbx_description
1 polymer ?
#
loop_
_entity_poly.entity_id
_entity_poly.type
_entity_poly.pdbx_seq_one_letter_code
_entity_poly.pdbx_strand_id
1 'polypeptide(L)'
;MPAQDIFHDVVKKALVQDNWVITHDPLTLDLRDRQLHIDLGAERLIAAQKENQQIAVEIKSFISSSSVFQFHLALGQFLNYRIVLSCSAFKLV
;
A
#
# COMPACT_ATOMS: atom_id res chain seq x y z
N MET A 1 -11.02 -7.11 -12.48
CA MET A 1 -10.86 -6.18 -11.34
C MET A 1 -9.95 -6.87 -10.34
N PRO A 2 -8.83 -6.26 -9.89
CA PRO A 2 -7.95 -6.92 -8.94
C PRO A 2 -8.70 -7.16 -7.62
N ALA A 3 -8.66 -8.41 -7.16
CA ALA A 3 -9.32 -8.84 -5.93
C ALA A 3 -8.68 -8.11 -4.74
N GLN A 4 -9.50 -7.55 -3.86
CA GLN A 4 -9.01 -7.05 -2.57
C GLN A 4 -8.40 -8.21 -1.80
N ASP A 5 -7.31 -7.93 -1.08
CA ASP A 5 -6.88 -8.83 -0.02
C ASP A 5 -8.06 -9.02 0.96
N ILE A 6 -8.27 -10.25 1.42
CA ILE A 6 -9.42 -10.58 2.28
C ILE A 6 -9.41 -9.79 3.60
N PHE A 7 -8.26 -9.26 4.02
CA PHE A 7 -8.12 -8.43 5.21
C PHE A 7 -8.22 -6.92 4.94
N HIS A 8 -8.46 -6.50 3.69
CA HIS A 8 -8.54 -5.08 3.32
C HIS A 8 -9.49 -4.29 4.23
N ASP A 9 -10.73 -4.75 4.31
CA ASP A 9 -11.76 -4.08 5.10
C ASP A 9 -11.48 -4.16 6.61
N VAL A 10 -10.84 -5.24 7.06
CA VAL A 10 -10.49 -5.42 8.47
C VAL A 10 -9.41 -4.41 8.88
N VAL A 11 -8.35 -4.27 8.08
CA VAL A 11 -7.28 -3.28 8.33
C VAL A 11 -7.83 -1.86 8.22
N LYS A 12 -8.65 -1.57 7.21
CA LYS A 12 -9.29 -0.25 7.07
C LYS A 12 -10.13 0.11 8.29
N LYS A 13 -10.95 -0.83 8.78
CA LYS A 13 -11.74 -0.63 10.01
C LYS A 13 -10.85 -0.42 11.22
N ALA A 14 -9.78 -1.19 11.37
CA ALA A 14 -8.84 -1.04 12.49
C ALA A 14 -8.17 0.34 12.48
N LEU A 15 -7.75 0.84 11.31
CA LEU A 15 -7.21 2.19 11.14
C LEU A 15 -8.22 3.25 11.57
N VAL A 16 -9.47 3.16 11.09
CA VAL A 16 -10.54 4.11 11.45
C VAL A 16 -10.84 4.07 12.96
N GLN A 17 -10.88 2.88 13.56
CA GLN A 17 -11.08 2.71 15.02
C GLN A 17 -9.94 3.30 15.84
N ASP A 18 -8.71 3.26 15.33
CA ASP A 18 -7.56 3.93 15.91
C ASP A 18 -7.45 5.41 15.50
N ASN A 19 -8.54 6.04 15.05
CA ASN A 19 -8.62 7.45 14.68
C ASN A 19 -7.71 7.88 13.51
N TRP A 20 -7.35 6.95 12.63
CA TRP A 20 -6.75 7.30 11.34
C TRP A 20 -7.84 7.70 10.34
N VAL A 21 -7.60 8.80 9.64
CA VAL A 21 -8.42 9.24 8.51
C VAL A 21 -7.85 8.64 7.24
N ILE A 22 -8.62 7.76 6.59
CA ILE A 22 -8.25 7.22 5.28
C ILE A 22 -8.31 8.36 4.26
N THR A 23 -7.19 8.64 3.58
CA THR A 23 -7.12 9.69 2.56
C THR A 23 -7.23 9.10 1.15
N HIS A 24 -6.66 7.91 0.91
CA HIS A 24 -6.71 7.21 -0.38
C HIS A 24 -6.88 5.71 -0.20
N ASP A 25 -7.73 5.11 -1.02
CA ASP A 25 -7.98 3.66 -1.06
C ASP A 25 -8.54 3.30 -2.47
N PRO A 26 -7.67 3.00 -3.47
CA PRO A 26 -6.21 2.85 -3.36
C PRO A 26 -5.42 4.16 -3.44
N LEU A 27 -4.27 4.20 -2.80
CA LEU A 27 -3.19 5.17 -3.04
C LEU A 27 -2.49 4.82 -4.37
N THR A 28 -2.54 5.75 -5.32
CA THR A 28 -1.83 5.63 -6.61
C THR A 28 -0.51 6.39 -6.53
N LEU A 29 0.59 5.77 -6.96
CA LEU A 29 1.91 6.37 -6.95
C LEU A 29 2.40 6.60 -8.39
N ASP A 30 2.67 7.87 -8.74
CA ASP A 30 3.17 8.26 -10.05
C ASP A 30 4.65 8.63 -10.01
N LEU A 31 5.45 8.00 -10.87
CA LEU A 31 6.85 8.37 -11.11
C LEU A 31 6.94 9.23 -12.38
N ARG A 32 7.33 10.50 -12.24
CA ARG A 32 7.24 11.52 -13.30
C ARG A 32 8.07 11.23 -14.56
N ASP A 33 9.24 10.59 -14.45
CA ASP A 33 10.20 10.55 -15.58
C ASP A 33 10.31 9.21 -16.30
N ARG A 34 9.68 8.17 -15.77
CA ARG A 34 9.38 6.96 -16.50
C ARG A 34 8.05 6.51 -15.95
N GLN A 35 7.09 6.29 -16.83
CA GLN A 35 6.03 5.34 -16.54
C GLN A 35 6.69 3.99 -16.28
N LEU A 36 7.28 3.83 -15.09
CA LEU A 36 7.39 2.54 -14.47
C LEU A 36 5.93 2.16 -14.20
N HIS A 37 5.28 1.67 -15.25
CA HIS A 37 4.36 0.55 -15.15
C HIS A 37 5.19 -0.63 -14.65
N ILE A 38 5.78 -0.49 -13.44
CA ILE A 38 5.88 -1.67 -12.63
C ILE A 38 4.41 -1.97 -12.39
N ASP A 39 3.92 -2.97 -13.10
CA ASP A 39 2.74 -3.68 -12.68
C ASP A 39 3.12 -4.24 -11.30
N LEU A 40 3.03 -3.40 -10.26
CA LEU A 40 3.37 -3.71 -8.86
C LEU A 40 2.41 -4.77 -8.30
N GLY A 41 1.70 -5.46 -9.20
CA GLY A 41 0.63 -6.38 -8.96
C GLY A 41 -0.46 -5.65 -8.23
N ALA A 42 -1.19 -4.75 -8.89
CA ALA A 42 -2.55 -4.30 -8.58
C ALA A 42 -3.05 -4.36 -7.10
N GLU A 43 -2.19 -4.07 -6.13
CA GLU A 43 -2.46 -4.26 -4.72
C GLU A 43 -2.74 -2.89 -4.10
N ARG A 44 -3.90 -2.81 -3.44
CA ARG A 44 -4.50 -1.56 -3.01
C ARG A 44 -3.79 -1.04 -1.76
N LEU A 45 -2.73 -0.25 -1.96
CA LEU A 45 -2.15 0.56 -0.88
C LEU A 45 -3.23 1.46 -0.29
N ILE A 46 -3.32 1.54 1.03
CA ILE A 46 -4.16 2.53 1.72
C ILE A 46 -3.28 3.68 2.18
N ALA A 47 -3.67 4.93 1.89
CA ALA A 47 -3.10 6.09 2.56
C ALA A 47 -3.98 6.51 3.72
N ALA A 48 -3.38 6.79 4.86
CA ALA A 48 -4.08 7.29 6.03
C ALA A 48 -3.26 8.37 6.76
N GLN A 49 -3.96 9.22 7.51
CA GLN A 49 -3.35 10.27 8.30
C GLN A 49 -3.93 10.34 9.71
N LYS A 50 -3.10 10.66 10.70
CA LYS A 50 -3.48 10.89 12.09
C LYS A 50 -2.55 11.95 12.65
N GLU A 51 -3.12 13.06 13.12
CA GLU A 51 -2.35 14.23 13.58
C GLU A 51 -1.34 14.69 12.53
N ASN A 52 -0.04 14.72 12.86
CA ASN A 52 1.05 15.12 11.97
C ASN A 52 1.73 13.91 11.28
N GLN A 53 1.10 12.73 11.32
CA GLN A 53 1.64 11.51 10.76
C GLN A 53 0.81 11.04 9.56
N GLN A 54 1.51 10.65 8.50
CA GLN A 54 0.93 10.06 7.29
C GLN A 54 1.57 8.70 7.06
N ILE A 55 0.76 7.72 6.66
CA ILE A 55 1.18 6.36 6.38
C ILE A 55 0.64 5.88 5.05
N ALA A 56 1.41 5.01 4.39
CA ALA A 56 0.94 4.14 3.32
C ALA A 56 0.99 2.69 3.82
N VAL A 57 -0.09 1.94 3.62
CA VAL A 57 -0.28 0.60 4.18
C VAL A 57 -0.50 -0.40 3.05
N GLU A 58 0.42 -1.34 2.91
CA GLU A 58 0.29 -2.51 2.03
C GLU A 58 -0.29 -3.68 2.85
N ILE A 59 -1.36 -4.31 2.35
CA ILE A 59 -2.10 -5.34 3.08
C ILE A 59 -1.79 -6.71 2.47
N LYS A 60 -1.41 -7.68 3.32
CA LYS A 60 -1.04 -9.05 2.92
C LYS A 60 -1.71 -10.10 3.80
N SER A 61 -2.46 -11.00 3.19
CA SER A 61 -3.19 -12.07 3.87
C SER A 61 -2.39 -13.33 4.17
N PHE A 62 -1.27 -13.55 3.47
CA PHE A 62 -0.43 -14.74 3.65
C PHE A 62 -1.17 -16.10 3.57
N ILE A 63 -2.23 -16.19 2.74
CA ILE A 63 -3.09 -17.39 2.61
C ILE A 63 -2.56 -18.49 1.69
N SER A 64 -1.41 -18.31 1.02
CA SER A 64 -0.87 -19.33 0.13
C SER A 64 -0.24 -20.48 0.92
N SER A 65 -0.05 -21.62 0.27
CA SER A 65 0.62 -22.79 0.84
C SER A 65 2.09 -22.54 1.21
N SER A 66 2.72 -21.49 0.68
CA SER A 66 4.08 -21.09 1.03
C SER A 66 4.14 -19.63 1.51
N SER A 67 4.21 -19.45 2.82
CA SER A 67 4.39 -18.13 3.44
C SER A 67 5.76 -17.52 3.07
N VAL A 68 6.79 -18.34 2.84
CA VAL A 68 8.13 -17.88 2.43
C VAL A 68 8.07 -17.22 1.04
N PHE A 69 7.37 -17.84 0.10
CA PHE A 69 7.20 -17.26 -1.24
C PHE A 69 6.43 -15.94 -1.19
N GLN A 70 5.31 -15.91 -0.44
CA GLN A 70 4.54 -14.67 -0.27
C GLN A 70 5.33 -13.57 0.45
N PHE A 71 6.20 -13.94 1.38
CA PHE A 71 7.08 -12.99 2.05
C PHE A 71 8.07 -12.36 1.08
N HIS A 72 8.70 -13.15 0.21
CA HIS A 72 9.61 -12.60 -0.81
C HIS A 72 8.91 -11.66 -1.79
N LEU A 73 7.67 -11.96 -2.19
CA LEU A 73 6.86 -11.05 -3.00
C LEU A 73 6.52 -9.75 -2.27
N ALA A 74 5.97 -9.86 -1.06
CA ALA A 74 5.62 -8.72 -0.23
C ALA A 74 6.83 -7.82 0.07
N LEU A 75 8.00 -8.41 0.35
CA LEU A 75 9.23 -7.67 0.57
C LEU A 75 9.66 -6.90 -0.68
N GLY A 76 9.56 -7.53 -1.86
CA GLY A 76 9.87 -6.87 -3.13
C GLY A 76 8.96 -5.67 -3.40
N GLN A 77 7.65 -5.84 -3.23
CA GLN A 77 6.67 -4.76 -3.39
C GLN A 77 6.89 -3.64 -2.37
N PHE A 78 7.07 -3.96 -1.09
CA PHE A 78 7.38 -3.00 -0.04
C PHE A 78 8.61 -2.15 -0.36
N LEU A 79 9.70 -2.80 -0.82
CA LEU A 79 10.93 -2.10 -1.18
C LEU A 79 10.71 -1.15 -2.37
N ASN A 80 9.95 -1.57 -3.38
CA ASN A 80 9.60 -0.71 -4.52
C ASN A 80 8.79 0.50 -4.06
N TYR A 81 7.70 0.29 -3.32
CA TYR A 81 6.86 1.39 -2.81
C TYR A 81 7.65 2.36 -1.94
N ARG A 82 8.52 1.85 -1.07
CA ARG A 82 9.37 2.70 -0.24
C ARG A 82 10.30 3.58 -1.06
N ILE A 83 10.87 3.05 -2.15
CA ILE A 83 11.71 3.85 -3.06
C ILE A 83 10.86 4.94 -3.72
N VAL A 84 9.69 4.59 -4.27
CA VAL A 84 8.79 5.56 -4.92
C VAL A 84 8.39 6.67 -3.96
N LEU A 85 7.89 6.31 -2.78
CA LEU A 85 7.48 7.25 -1.72
C LEU A 85 8.64 8.12 -1.21
N SER A 86 9.90 7.66 -1.32
CA SER A 86 11.07 8.47 -0.96
C SER A 86 11.49 9.44 -2.07
N CYS A 87 11.26 9.07 -3.33
CA CYS A 87 11.59 9.89 -4.50
C CYS A 87 10.49 10.91 -4.84
N SER A 88 9.23 10.52 -4.69
CA SER A 88 8.10 11.45 -4.73
C SER A 88 8.04 12.15 -3.37
N ALA A 89 8.42 13.42 -3.28
CA ALA A 89 8.05 14.21 -2.10
C ALA A 89 6.55 13.99 -1.87
N PHE A 90 6.17 13.47 -0.69
CA PHE A 90 4.80 13.17 -0.32
C PHE A 90 3.96 14.45 -0.45
N LYS A 91 3.43 14.68 -1.64
CA LYS A 91 2.58 15.82 -1.99
C LYS A 91 1.32 15.22 -2.55
N LEU A 92 0.36 15.07 -1.64
CA LEU A 92 -1.04 15.12 -1.99
C LEU A 92 -1.26 16.47 -2.66
N VAL A 93 -1.49 16.46 -3.97
CA VAL A 93 -2.18 17.58 -4.63
C VAL A 93 -3.65 17.51 -4.23
#